data_AF-A0A948XH48-F1
#
_entry.id   AF-A0A948XH48-F1
#
_cell.length_a   1.000
_cell.length_b   1.000
_cell.length_c   1.000
_cell.angle_alpha   90.00
_cell.angle_beta   90.00
_cell.angle_gamma   90.00
#
_symmetry.space_group_name_H-M   'P 1'
#
loop_
_entity.id
_entity.type
_entity.pdbx_description
1 polymer ?
#
loop_
_entity_poly.entity_id
_entity_poly.type
_entity_poly.pdbx_seq_one_letter_code
_entity_poly.pdbx_strand_id
1 'polypeptide(L)'
;MKTKVLWLSAIACNGNTHSFLNYPYMEQFLNDFEFIYHPVIDTDYTLEEIVSSVIACDILLIEGSIAEDFQRADTSIVKIIQTYSKIVKKIVTVGTCATFGGIFRESDYKNVSGLHFNQELPTNTFREIKDKTVSISGCPIHPEVLVNTLYAIKKDIRLELDKYLRPKEYFAYTIHNGCTRNEYFEYKVDNHKFGELEGCMFYDHGCQAPYTQGSCNKILWNEINSKTRAGLPCMGCTEPGFPRENLFSTKKNMGIPENLPVGVGKRVYLTLAGITKAFTIERLEKKLLND
;
A
#
# COMPACT_ATOMS: atom_id res chain seq x y z
N MET A 1 2.83 27.90 11.75
CA MET A 1 4.11 27.18 11.99
C MET A 1 4.11 25.92 11.15
N LYS A 2 5.18 25.67 10.39
CA LYS A 2 5.29 24.46 9.58
C LYS A 2 5.54 23.25 10.47
N THR A 3 5.00 22.10 10.08
CA THR A 3 5.27 20.83 10.76
C THR A 3 6.55 20.25 10.19
N LYS A 4 7.53 19.97 11.04
CA LYS A 4 8.85 19.48 10.62
C LYS A 4 8.83 17.98 10.41
N VAL A 5 9.27 17.54 9.23
CA VAL A 5 9.22 16.15 8.80
C VAL A 5 10.63 15.67 8.47
N LEU A 6 10.99 14.50 8.99
CA LEU A 6 12.18 13.77 8.60
C LEU A 6 11.78 12.58 7.73
N TRP A 7 12.23 12.52 6.48
CA TRP A 7 12.01 11.37 5.61
C TRP A 7 13.27 10.53 5.47
N LEU A 8 13.27 9.34 6.09
CA LEU A 8 14.37 8.38 6.00
C LEU A 8 14.08 7.30 4.97
N SER A 9 15.07 6.99 4.14
CA SER A 9 15.05 5.88 3.20
C SER A 9 15.97 4.76 3.69
N ALA A 10 15.39 3.61 3.99
CA ALA A 10 16.05 2.36 4.36
C ALA A 10 16.37 1.54 3.08
N ILE A 11 16.08 0.24 3.05
CA ILE A 11 16.22 -0.58 1.84
C ILE A 11 15.02 -0.28 0.93
N ALA A 12 15.20 0.62 -0.04
CA ALA A 12 14.10 1.16 -0.86
C ALA A 12 14.48 1.36 -2.33
N CYS A 13 13.46 1.46 -3.18
CA CYS A 13 13.57 1.87 -4.58
C CYS A 13 13.22 3.35 -4.82
N ASN A 14 12.92 4.11 -3.76
CA ASN A 14 12.39 5.49 -3.80
C ASN A 14 11.07 5.67 -4.58
N GLY A 15 10.38 4.57 -4.92
CA GLY A 15 9.09 4.63 -5.62
C GLY A 15 7.99 5.36 -4.84
N ASN A 16 8.05 5.34 -3.50
CA ASN A 16 7.08 6.08 -2.67
C ASN A 16 7.35 7.58 -2.72
N THR A 17 8.62 7.98 -2.69
CA THR A 17 9.06 9.35 -2.94
C THR A 17 8.54 9.84 -4.30
N HIS A 18 8.76 9.09 -5.38
CA HIS A 18 8.24 9.46 -6.71
C HIS A 18 6.71 9.56 -6.74
N SER A 19 6.02 8.64 -6.08
CA SER A 19 4.55 8.69 -5.97
C SER A 19 4.08 9.96 -5.25
N PHE A 20 4.67 10.27 -4.09
CA PHE A 20 4.38 11.47 -3.32
C PHE A 20 4.55 12.75 -4.15
N LEU A 21 5.61 12.82 -4.96
CA LEU A 21 5.87 13.95 -5.86
C LEU A 21 4.80 14.16 -6.95
N ASN A 22 3.93 13.18 -7.21
CA ASN A 22 2.78 13.33 -8.11
C ASN A 22 1.54 13.93 -7.41
N TYR A 23 1.63 14.31 -6.13
CA TYR A 23 0.52 14.99 -5.45
C TYR A 23 0.25 16.36 -6.11
N PRO A 24 -0.96 16.61 -6.66
CA PRO A 24 -1.23 17.80 -7.48
C PRO A 24 -1.11 19.12 -6.71
N TYR A 25 -1.25 19.10 -5.38
CA TYR A 25 -1.26 20.28 -4.53
C TYR A 25 0.04 20.42 -3.71
N MET A 26 1.19 20.08 -4.31
CA MET A 26 2.48 20.05 -3.61
C MET A 26 2.89 21.40 -3.03
N GLU A 27 2.67 22.51 -3.74
CA GLU A 27 2.98 23.85 -3.24
C GLU A 27 2.25 24.17 -1.92
N GLN A 28 0.97 23.81 -1.86
CA GLN A 28 0.14 24.01 -0.67
C GLN A 28 0.62 23.12 0.47
N PHE A 29 0.99 21.87 0.17
CA PHE A 29 1.62 20.98 1.15
C PHE A 29 2.91 21.58 1.74
N LEU A 30 3.79 22.14 0.90
CA LEU A 30 5.05 22.74 1.34
C LEU A 30 4.88 24.08 2.11
N ASN A 31 3.70 24.69 2.06
CA ASN A 31 3.37 25.83 2.92
C ASN A 31 3.08 25.40 4.38
N ASP A 32 2.60 24.17 4.57
CA ASP A 32 2.22 23.62 5.87
C ASP A 32 3.27 22.68 6.48
N PHE A 33 4.10 22.05 5.65
CA PHE A 33 5.12 21.09 6.04
C PHE A 33 6.50 21.52 5.58
N GLU A 34 7.51 21.16 6.36
CA GLU A 34 8.92 21.45 6.09
C GLU A 34 9.71 20.16 6.26
N PHE A 35 10.41 19.73 5.21
CA PHE A 35 11.32 18.60 5.30
C PHE A 35 12.65 19.07 5.88
N ILE A 36 13.00 18.61 7.07
CA ILE A 36 14.35 18.84 7.61
C ILE A 36 15.39 18.00 6.86
N TYR A 37 14.96 16.86 6.31
CA TYR A 37 15.73 16.04 5.38
C TYR A 37 14.80 15.20 4.54
N HIS A 38 15.15 15.06 3.26
CA HIS A 38 14.46 14.20 2.31
C HIS A 38 15.50 13.58 1.34
N PRO A 39 15.37 12.30 0.93
CA PRO A 39 16.41 11.62 0.15
C PRO A 39 16.58 12.13 -1.29
N VAL A 40 15.60 12.85 -1.82
CA VAL A 40 15.55 13.31 -3.23
C VAL A 40 15.31 14.81 -3.39
N ILE A 41 14.71 15.45 -2.38
CA ILE A 41 14.36 16.89 -2.45
C ILE A 41 15.46 17.61 -1.68
N ASP A 42 15.90 18.76 -2.18
CA ASP A 42 16.90 19.58 -1.50
C ASP A 42 16.36 20.10 -0.17
N THR A 43 17.19 20.06 0.87
CA THR A 43 16.82 20.39 2.26
C THR A 43 17.98 21.03 3.00
N ASP A 44 17.67 21.77 4.07
CA ASP A 44 18.65 22.54 4.84
C ASP A 44 19.73 21.68 5.53
N TYR A 45 19.44 20.41 5.80
CA TYR A 45 20.36 19.49 6.48
C TYR A 45 20.68 18.28 5.61
N THR A 46 21.95 17.88 5.65
CA THR A 46 22.44 16.60 5.12
C THR A 46 22.08 15.44 6.05
N LEU A 47 22.15 14.20 5.55
CA LEU A 47 21.88 13.03 6.39
C LEU A 47 22.90 12.88 7.52
N GLU A 48 24.14 13.24 7.26
CA GLU A 48 25.24 13.25 8.22
C GLU A 48 24.96 14.22 9.38
N GLU A 49 24.42 15.41 9.09
CA GLU A 49 24.00 16.39 10.10
C GLU A 49 22.78 15.91 10.89
N ILE A 50 21.79 15.32 10.22
CA ILE A 50 20.63 14.69 10.86
C ILE A 50 21.07 13.62 11.87
N VAL A 51 22.03 12.78 11.51
CA VAL A 51 22.50 11.68 12.37
C VAL A 51 23.40 12.18 13.51
N SER A 52 24.28 13.15 13.23
CA SER A 52 25.25 13.65 14.21
C SER A 52 24.66 14.65 15.23
N SER A 53 23.77 15.54 14.79
CA SER A 53 23.27 16.66 15.59
C SER A 53 21.86 16.47 16.14
N VAL A 54 21.14 15.45 15.68
CA VAL A 54 19.76 15.12 16.08
C VAL A 54 18.84 16.35 16.03
N ILE A 55 18.50 16.75 14.80
CA ILE A 55 17.69 17.94 14.54
C ILE A 55 16.23 17.69 14.97
N ALA A 56 15.62 18.65 15.67
CA ALA A 56 14.24 18.53 16.12
C ALA A 56 13.25 18.41 14.94
N CYS A 57 12.36 17.41 14.99
CA CYS A 57 11.25 17.22 14.06
C CYS A 57 9.98 16.71 14.75
N ASP A 58 8.83 16.89 14.10
CA ASP A 58 7.53 16.47 14.62
C ASP A 58 7.16 15.05 14.17
N ILE A 59 7.48 14.70 12.92
CA ILE A 59 7.07 13.45 12.27
C ILE A 59 8.27 12.77 11.62
N LEU A 60 8.43 11.48 11.88
CA LEU A 60 9.38 10.61 11.19
C LEU A 60 8.65 9.78 10.13
N LEU A 61 9.01 9.96 8.86
CA LEU A 61 8.62 9.10 7.75
C LEU A 61 9.70 8.06 7.49
N ILE A 62 9.31 6.79 7.37
CA ILE A 62 10.21 5.67 7.11
C ILE A 62 9.79 5.02 5.80
N GLU A 63 10.61 5.16 4.76
CA GLU A 63 10.47 4.46 3.49
C GLU A 63 11.45 3.28 3.41
N GLY A 64 10.99 2.14 2.90
CA GLY A 64 11.84 0.96 2.68
C GLY A 64 11.86 -0.04 3.83
N SER A 65 12.40 -1.23 3.54
CA SER A 65 12.49 -2.32 4.50
C SER A 65 13.67 -2.12 5.44
N ILE A 66 13.57 -2.67 6.65
CA ILE A 66 14.50 -2.43 7.74
C ILE A 66 15.30 -3.70 8.00
N ALA A 67 16.62 -3.55 8.11
CA ALA A 67 17.56 -4.57 8.51
C ALA A 67 18.60 -3.96 9.47
N GLU A 68 19.09 -4.75 10.43
CA GLU A 68 20.05 -4.26 11.44
C GLU A 68 21.40 -3.89 10.82
N ASP A 69 21.83 -4.64 9.82
CA ASP A 69 23.08 -4.48 9.08
C ASP A 69 22.99 -3.47 7.92
N PHE A 70 21.81 -2.86 7.68
CA PHE A 70 21.68 -1.75 6.75
C PHE A 70 22.08 -0.42 7.40
N GLN A 71 22.96 0.33 6.73
CA GLN A 71 23.50 1.59 7.24
C GLN A 71 23.24 2.77 6.31
N ARG A 72 23.15 3.95 6.91
CA ARG A 72 23.09 5.26 6.26
C ARG A 72 23.94 6.24 7.06
N ALA A 73 24.76 7.05 6.39
CA ALA A 73 25.72 7.94 7.05
C ALA A 73 26.51 7.21 8.16
N ASP A 74 27.11 6.06 7.79
CA ASP A 74 27.90 5.17 8.65
C ASP A 74 27.21 4.74 9.96
N THR A 75 25.87 4.79 10.00
CA THR A 75 25.05 4.46 11.16
C THR A 75 23.96 3.47 10.77
N SER A 76 23.77 2.42 11.59
CA SER A 76 22.66 1.47 11.40
C SER A 76 21.32 2.22 11.35
N ILE A 77 20.50 1.93 10.34
CA ILE A 77 19.19 2.56 10.18
C ILE A 77 18.30 2.34 11.40
N VAL A 78 18.44 1.19 12.07
CA VAL A 78 17.74 0.87 13.32
C VAL A 78 18.10 1.88 14.41
N LYS A 79 19.38 2.23 14.55
CA LYS A 79 19.85 3.21 15.54
C LYS A 79 19.34 4.61 15.23
N ILE A 80 19.28 4.99 13.95
CA ILE A 80 18.72 6.29 13.53
C ILE A 80 17.23 6.35 13.91
N ILE A 81 16.45 5.31 13.56
CA ILE A 81 15.02 5.22 13.90
C ILE A 81 14.82 5.24 15.42
N GLN A 82 15.61 4.49 16.20
CA GLN A 82 15.53 4.48 17.67
C GLN A 82 15.84 5.85 18.29
N THR A 83 16.73 6.63 17.68
CA THR A 83 17.08 7.97 18.16
C THR A 83 15.93 8.93 17.91
N TYR A 84 15.44 8.98 16.66
CA TYR A 84 14.37 9.89 16.28
C TYR A 84 13.02 9.50 16.88
N SER A 85 12.75 8.21 17.08
CA SER A 85 11.51 7.76 17.70
C SER A 85 11.32 8.36 19.09
N LYS A 86 12.39 8.65 19.85
CA LYS A 86 12.30 9.23 21.19
C LYS A 86 11.84 10.69 21.21
N ILE A 87 11.98 11.41 20.10
CA ILE A 87 11.73 12.87 20.04
C ILE A 87 10.52 13.24 19.17
N VAL A 88 10.17 12.42 18.18
CA VAL A 88 9.03 12.70 17.29
C VAL A 88 7.69 12.38 17.95
N LYS A 89 6.65 13.13 17.56
CA LYS A 89 5.27 12.92 18.02
C LYS A 89 4.63 11.71 17.35
N LYS A 90 4.90 11.52 16.05
CA LYS A 90 4.35 10.42 15.24
C LYS A 90 5.39 9.83 14.30
N ILE A 91 5.20 8.56 13.99
CA ILE A 91 5.98 7.80 13.02
C ILE A 91 5.02 7.32 11.93
N VAL A 92 5.41 7.43 10.66
CA VAL A 92 4.61 6.91 9.55
C VAL A 92 5.46 5.97 8.70
N THR A 93 5.01 4.72 8.53
CA THR A 93 5.62 3.82 7.56
C THR A 93 5.09 4.16 6.17
N VAL A 94 6.01 4.34 5.23
CA VAL A 94 5.74 4.76 3.87
C VAL A 94 6.00 3.58 2.92
N GLY A 95 4.93 2.89 2.57
CA GLY A 95 4.91 1.80 1.62
C GLY A 95 4.92 0.42 2.26
N THR A 96 4.68 -0.58 1.41
CA THR A 96 4.63 -2.00 1.81
C THR A 96 5.98 -2.50 2.32
N CYS A 97 7.09 -1.97 1.80
CA CYS A 97 8.43 -2.28 2.30
C CYS A 97 8.57 -1.88 3.78
N ALA A 98 8.27 -0.63 4.13
CA ALA A 98 8.35 -0.15 5.51
C ALA A 98 7.29 -0.74 6.43
N THR A 99 6.14 -1.16 5.90
CA THR A 99 5.04 -1.70 6.70
C THR A 99 5.21 -3.21 6.96
N PHE A 100 5.57 -3.99 5.94
CA PHE A 100 5.53 -5.46 5.96
C PHE A 100 6.84 -6.14 5.50
N GLY A 101 7.84 -5.38 5.06
CA GLY A 101 9.08 -5.88 4.46
C GLY A 101 9.04 -5.93 2.93
N GLY A 102 7.87 -6.11 2.32
CA GLY A 102 7.65 -5.99 0.88
C GLY A 102 8.64 -6.78 0.00
N ILE A 103 8.94 -6.25 -1.19
CA ILE A 103 9.82 -6.92 -2.16
C ILE A 103 11.27 -7.05 -1.67
N PHE A 104 11.76 -6.09 -0.89
CA PHE A 104 13.14 -6.10 -0.38
C PHE A 104 13.36 -7.05 0.79
N ARG A 105 12.32 -7.75 1.26
CA ARG A 105 12.46 -8.84 2.24
C ARG A 105 13.40 -9.95 1.75
N GLU A 106 13.47 -10.16 0.44
CA GLU A 106 14.35 -11.14 -0.22
C GLU A 106 15.73 -10.56 -0.61
N SER A 107 16.14 -9.45 0.01
CA SER A 107 17.49 -8.90 -0.20
C SER A 107 18.55 -9.65 0.61
N ASP A 108 19.83 -9.42 0.31
CA ASP A 108 20.96 -10.09 0.96
C ASP A 108 21.23 -9.65 2.41
N TYR A 109 20.46 -8.68 2.92
CA TYR A 109 20.56 -8.21 4.30
C TYR A 109 19.94 -9.21 5.29
N LYS A 110 20.41 -9.18 6.54
CA LYS A 110 19.94 -10.12 7.56
C LYS A 110 18.64 -9.63 8.22
N ASN A 111 17.71 -10.56 8.44
CA ASN A 111 16.47 -10.34 9.20
C ASN A 111 15.62 -9.15 8.68
N VAL A 112 15.53 -8.99 7.36
CA VAL A 112 14.78 -7.90 6.73
C VAL A 112 13.29 -7.98 7.07
N SER A 113 12.70 -6.86 7.50
CA SER A 113 11.28 -6.76 7.85
C SER A 113 10.73 -5.34 7.62
N GLY A 114 9.43 -5.15 7.82
CA GLY A 114 8.86 -3.83 8.04
C GLY A 114 9.07 -3.39 9.50
N LEU A 115 8.64 -2.17 9.83
CA LEU A 115 8.88 -1.58 11.16
C LEU A 115 8.28 -2.42 12.30
N HIS A 116 7.02 -2.82 12.15
CA HIS A 116 6.28 -3.58 13.17
C HIS A 116 5.87 -4.98 12.72
N PHE A 117 6.07 -5.30 11.44
CA PHE A 117 5.60 -6.55 10.85
C PHE A 117 6.61 -7.10 9.84
N ASN A 118 6.79 -8.42 9.87
CA ASN A 118 7.40 -9.20 8.81
C ASN A 118 6.28 -10.04 8.17
N GLN A 119 5.81 -9.62 6.99
CA GLN A 119 4.53 -10.07 6.45
C GLN A 119 3.41 -9.90 7.50
N GLU A 120 2.67 -10.95 7.86
CA GLU A 120 1.60 -10.87 8.86
C GLU A 120 2.10 -10.94 10.31
N LEU A 121 3.36 -11.34 10.53
CA LEU A 121 3.89 -11.60 11.86
C LEU A 121 4.42 -10.32 12.49
N PRO A 122 4.07 -10.01 13.75
CA PRO A 122 4.60 -8.85 14.44
C PRO A 122 6.10 -9.00 14.72
N THR A 123 6.86 -7.91 14.64
CA THR A 123 8.26 -7.83 15.06
C THR A 123 8.37 -7.25 16.48
N ASN A 124 9.50 -7.48 17.15
CA ASN A 124 9.74 -6.99 18.51
C ASN A 124 10.66 -5.76 18.57
N THR A 125 11.38 -5.45 17.49
CA THR A 125 12.43 -4.42 17.45
C THR A 125 11.96 -3.03 17.84
N PHE A 126 10.69 -2.72 17.55
CA PHE A 126 10.09 -1.38 17.72
C PHE A 126 8.74 -1.44 18.45
N ARG A 127 8.50 -2.47 19.25
CA ARG A 127 7.19 -2.71 19.88
C ARG A 127 6.75 -1.54 20.76
N GLU A 128 7.69 -0.88 21.43
CA GLU A 128 7.49 0.25 22.33
C GLU A 128 7.07 1.55 21.62
N ILE A 129 7.18 1.61 20.30
CA ILE A 129 6.82 2.78 19.49
C ILE A 129 5.58 2.53 18.62
N LYS A 130 4.87 1.42 18.86
CA LYS A 130 3.71 1.00 18.06
C LYS A 130 2.52 1.95 18.18
N ASP A 131 2.29 2.51 19.37
CA ASP A 131 1.20 3.44 19.70
C ASP A 131 1.30 4.80 19.00
N LYS A 132 2.52 5.24 18.68
CA LYS A 132 2.77 6.46 17.89
C LYS A 132 2.92 6.21 16.38
N THR A 133 2.79 4.97 15.92
CA THR A 133 2.97 4.63 14.50
C THR A 133 1.64 4.59 13.75
N VAL A 134 1.62 5.18 12.56
CA VAL A 134 0.59 5.00 11.54
C VAL A 134 1.22 4.36 10.31
N SER A 135 0.59 3.36 9.71
CA SER A 135 1.13 2.67 8.54
C SER A 135 0.39 3.03 7.27
N ILE A 136 1.11 3.24 6.17
CA ILE A 136 0.51 3.43 4.85
C ILE A 136 1.16 2.44 3.89
N SER A 137 0.48 1.32 3.64
CA SER A 137 0.97 0.30 2.70
C SER A 137 0.60 0.62 1.25
N GLY A 138 1.34 0.03 0.32
CA GLY A 138 1.28 0.26 -1.12
C GLY A 138 2.67 0.13 -1.74
N CYS A 139 2.73 -0.32 -3.00
CA CYS A 139 3.97 -0.37 -3.78
C CYS A 139 3.75 0.27 -5.16
N PRO A 140 3.88 1.61 -5.28
CA PRO A 140 4.15 2.57 -4.20
C PRO A 140 2.89 2.95 -3.39
N ILE A 141 3.03 3.79 -2.36
CA ILE A 141 1.91 4.43 -1.65
C ILE A 141 1.08 5.32 -2.58
N HIS A 142 -0.20 5.51 -2.26
CA HIS A 142 -1.00 6.53 -2.93
C HIS A 142 -0.68 7.93 -2.37
N PRO A 143 -0.38 8.95 -3.21
CA PRO A 143 0.09 10.26 -2.73
C PRO A 143 -0.92 10.96 -1.83
N GLU A 144 -2.19 10.98 -2.25
CA GLU A 144 -3.27 11.62 -1.47
C GLU A 144 -3.48 10.97 -0.10
N VAL A 145 -3.30 9.64 0.00
CA VAL A 145 -3.44 8.92 1.28
C VAL A 145 -2.35 9.34 2.26
N LEU A 146 -1.10 9.48 1.79
CA LEU A 146 0.00 9.99 2.63
C LEU A 146 -0.27 11.43 3.07
N VAL A 147 -0.61 12.31 2.13
CA VAL A 147 -0.83 13.73 2.44
C VAL A 147 -2.01 13.93 3.39
N ASN A 148 -3.15 13.28 3.16
CA ASN A 148 -4.31 13.38 4.05
C ASN A 148 -3.99 12.85 5.46
N THR A 149 -3.23 11.75 5.54
CA THR A 149 -2.77 11.21 6.83
C THR A 149 -1.86 12.20 7.56
N LEU A 150 -0.93 12.86 6.87
CA LEU A 150 -0.06 13.87 7.44
C LEU A 150 -0.83 15.11 7.92
N TYR A 151 -1.82 15.58 7.15
CA TYR A 151 -2.70 16.66 7.59
C TYR A 151 -3.56 16.27 8.80
N ALA A 152 -4.05 15.03 8.85
CA ALA A 152 -4.77 14.53 10.02
C ALA A 152 -3.88 14.54 11.27
N ILE A 153 -2.62 14.09 11.14
CA ILE A 153 -1.62 14.17 12.22
C ILE A 153 -1.35 15.62 12.63
N LYS A 154 -1.12 16.53 11.66
CA LYS A 154 -0.87 17.96 11.93
C LYS A 154 -2.02 18.63 12.69
N LYS A 155 -3.26 18.21 12.43
CA LYS A 155 -4.49 18.75 13.04
C LYS A 155 -4.92 17.99 14.30
N ASP A 156 -4.11 17.05 14.79
CA ASP A 156 -4.42 16.16 15.91
C ASP A 156 -5.78 15.43 15.74
N ILE A 157 -6.16 15.13 14.49
CA ILE A 157 -7.36 14.36 14.19
C ILE A 157 -7.09 12.90 14.53
N ARG A 158 -7.98 12.32 15.34
CA ARG A 158 -7.91 10.90 15.70
C ARG A 158 -8.14 10.02 14.47
N LEU A 159 -7.11 9.23 14.12
CA LEU A 159 -7.18 8.22 13.08
C LEU A 159 -7.58 6.87 13.68
N GLU A 160 -8.68 6.30 13.18
CA GLU A 160 -9.05 4.92 13.51
C GLU A 160 -8.23 3.95 12.64
N LEU A 161 -7.40 3.13 13.28
CA LEU A 161 -6.44 2.26 12.61
C LEU A 161 -6.91 0.79 12.59
N ASP A 162 -6.52 0.06 11.55
CA ASP A 162 -6.71 -1.39 11.46
C ASP A 162 -5.61 -2.19 12.22
N LYS A 163 -5.65 -3.53 12.12
CA LYS A 163 -4.68 -4.41 12.81
C LYS A 163 -3.22 -4.18 12.39
N TYR A 164 -2.99 -3.60 11.21
CA TYR A 164 -1.67 -3.28 10.66
C TYR A 164 -1.32 -1.79 10.83
N LEU A 165 -2.06 -1.09 11.68
CA LEU A 165 -1.92 0.35 11.98
C LEU A 165 -2.25 1.26 10.80
N ARG A 166 -3.02 0.77 9.81
CA ARG A 166 -3.39 1.55 8.62
C ARG A 166 -4.69 2.33 8.86
N PRO A 167 -4.85 3.57 8.37
CA PRO A 167 -6.10 4.32 8.52
C PRO A 167 -7.29 3.60 7.87
N LYS A 168 -8.31 3.25 8.67
CA LYS A 168 -9.48 2.49 8.20
C LYS A 168 -10.22 3.19 7.05
N GLU A 169 -10.21 4.51 7.00
CA GLU A 169 -10.82 5.28 5.92
C GLU A 169 -10.38 4.80 4.53
N TYR A 170 -9.10 4.43 4.39
CA TYR A 170 -8.52 3.99 3.13
C TYR A 170 -8.41 2.46 3.00
N PHE A 171 -8.31 1.75 4.13
CA PHE A 171 -8.02 0.30 4.15
C PHE A 171 -9.16 -0.58 4.69
N ALA A 172 -10.32 -0.04 5.09
CA ALA A 172 -11.44 -0.87 5.57
C ALA A 172 -12.18 -1.62 4.45
N TYR A 173 -12.00 -1.20 3.20
CA TYR A 173 -12.65 -1.80 2.03
C TYR A 173 -11.63 -2.55 1.18
N THR A 174 -12.11 -3.51 0.40
CA THR A 174 -11.27 -4.15 -0.61
C THR A 174 -11.19 -3.29 -1.86
N ILE A 175 -10.09 -3.39 -2.61
CA ILE A 175 -9.90 -2.71 -3.91
C ILE A 175 -10.99 -3.13 -4.91
N HIS A 176 -11.62 -4.29 -4.72
CA HIS A 176 -12.75 -4.71 -5.53
C HIS A 176 -13.93 -3.72 -5.44
N ASN A 177 -14.09 -3.03 -4.31
CA ASN A 177 -15.10 -2.00 -4.16
C ASN A 177 -14.78 -0.78 -5.03
N GLY A 178 -15.71 -0.44 -5.94
CA GLY A 178 -15.52 0.61 -6.96
C GLY A 178 -14.83 0.13 -8.24
N CYS A 179 -14.53 -1.17 -8.37
CA CYS A 179 -14.00 -1.74 -9.61
C CYS A 179 -15.04 -1.60 -10.73
N THR A 180 -14.64 -1.05 -11.88
CA THR A 180 -15.53 -0.94 -13.06
C THR A 180 -15.91 -2.31 -13.64
N ARG A 181 -15.15 -3.36 -13.33
CA ARG A 181 -15.41 -4.74 -13.74
C ARG A 181 -16.21 -5.55 -12.71
N ASN A 182 -16.81 -4.90 -11.71
CA ASN A 182 -17.52 -5.59 -10.63
C ASN A 182 -18.70 -6.41 -11.14
N GLU A 183 -19.45 -5.88 -12.10
CA GLU A 183 -20.60 -6.60 -12.64
C GLU A 183 -20.24 -7.87 -13.39
N TYR A 184 -19.15 -7.86 -14.18
CA TYR A 184 -18.60 -9.07 -14.79
C TYR A 184 -18.24 -10.13 -13.73
N PHE A 185 -17.68 -9.71 -12.59
CA PHE A 185 -17.37 -10.61 -11.48
C PHE A 185 -18.63 -11.25 -10.88
N GLU A 186 -19.68 -10.46 -10.66
CA GLU A 186 -20.96 -10.94 -10.13
C GLU A 186 -21.57 -12.00 -11.03
N TYR A 187 -21.65 -11.72 -12.34
CA TYR A 187 -22.23 -12.63 -13.32
C TYR A 187 -21.29 -13.73 -13.83
N LYS A 188 -20.07 -13.83 -13.30
CA LYS A 188 -19.10 -14.89 -13.64
C LYS A 188 -18.72 -14.85 -15.12
N VAL A 189 -18.66 -13.65 -15.69
CA VAL A 189 -18.17 -13.38 -17.04
C VAL A 189 -16.70 -13.02 -16.92
N ASP A 190 -15.83 -13.92 -17.34
CA ASP A 190 -14.39 -13.78 -17.18
C ASP A 190 -13.73 -13.18 -18.42
N ASN A 191 -12.61 -12.51 -18.18
CA ASN A 191 -11.70 -12.04 -19.20
C ASN A 191 -10.72 -13.16 -19.52
N HIS A 192 -10.66 -13.58 -20.78
CA HIS A 192 -9.85 -14.74 -21.19
C HIS A 192 -8.54 -14.33 -21.87
N LYS A 193 -8.39 -13.06 -22.27
CA LYS A 193 -7.17 -12.54 -22.91
C LYS A 193 -6.76 -11.20 -22.32
N PHE A 194 -5.48 -11.07 -21.99
CA PHE A 194 -4.91 -9.78 -21.56
C PHE A 194 -5.20 -8.68 -22.58
N GLY A 195 -5.58 -7.50 -22.09
CA GLY A 195 -5.91 -6.34 -22.92
C GLY A 195 -7.38 -6.23 -23.32
N GLU A 196 -8.20 -7.27 -23.15
CA GLU A 196 -9.66 -7.17 -23.36
C GLU A 196 -10.28 -6.18 -22.34
N LEU A 197 -11.17 -5.32 -22.81
CA LEU A 197 -11.83 -4.30 -21.99
C LEU A 197 -12.92 -4.93 -21.10
N GLU A 198 -13.51 -6.01 -21.59
CA GLU A 198 -14.62 -6.76 -21.03
C GLU A 198 -14.14 -7.84 -20.04
N GLY A 199 -15.07 -8.31 -19.21
CA GLY A 199 -14.85 -9.48 -18.36
C GLY A 199 -14.06 -9.20 -17.09
N CYS A 200 -14.21 -10.09 -16.11
CA CYS A 200 -13.48 -10.05 -14.86
C CYS A 200 -12.10 -10.70 -14.99
N MET A 201 -11.07 -10.09 -14.39
CA MET A 201 -9.71 -10.64 -14.37
C MET A 201 -9.44 -11.56 -13.16
N PHE A 202 -10.45 -11.87 -12.35
CA PHE A 202 -10.26 -12.62 -11.12
C PHE A 202 -9.93 -14.08 -11.36
N TYR A 203 -10.75 -14.81 -12.10
CA TYR A 203 -10.59 -16.25 -12.23
C TYR A 203 -9.40 -16.63 -13.11
N ASP A 204 -9.23 -15.96 -14.25
CA ASP A 204 -8.22 -16.40 -15.23
C ASP A 204 -6.89 -15.69 -15.03
N HIS A 205 -6.91 -14.40 -14.67
CA HIS A 205 -5.70 -13.58 -14.55
C HIS A 205 -5.26 -13.30 -13.12
N GLY A 206 -5.83 -13.97 -12.12
CA GLY A 206 -5.32 -13.93 -10.75
C GLY A 206 -5.59 -12.61 -9.99
N CYS A 207 -6.54 -11.77 -10.43
CA CYS A 207 -6.76 -10.47 -9.80
C CYS A 207 -7.02 -10.57 -8.29
N GLN A 208 -6.17 -9.90 -7.50
CA GLN A 208 -6.21 -9.95 -6.03
C GLN A 208 -7.16 -8.95 -5.39
N ALA A 209 -7.86 -8.14 -6.18
CA ALA A 209 -8.68 -7.03 -5.68
C ALA A 209 -9.70 -7.46 -4.60
N PRO A 210 -10.35 -8.65 -4.67
CA PRO A 210 -11.27 -9.12 -3.62
C PRO A 210 -10.60 -9.51 -2.28
N TYR A 211 -9.28 -9.65 -2.27
CA TYR A 211 -8.48 -9.98 -1.08
C TYR A 211 -7.67 -8.80 -0.54
N THR A 212 -7.61 -7.71 -1.29
CA THR A 212 -6.65 -6.63 -1.06
C THR A 212 -7.36 -5.43 -0.46
N GLN A 213 -6.97 -5.00 0.73
CA GLN A 213 -7.51 -3.80 1.35
C GLN A 213 -6.83 -2.55 0.79
N GLY A 214 -7.62 -1.55 0.42
CA GLY A 214 -7.11 -0.30 -0.12
C GLY A 214 -8.15 0.50 -0.90
N SER A 215 -7.75 1.69 -1.33
CA SER A 215 -8.63 2.70 -1.90
C SER A 215 -8.48 2.91 -3.41
N CYS A 216 -7.67 2.13 -4.12
CA CYS A 216 -7.25 2.44 -5.50
C CYS A 216 -8.38 2.57 -6.54
N ASN A 217 -9.59 2.09 -6.24
CA ASN A 217 -10.77 2.26 -7.10
C ASN A 217 -11.79 3.30 -6.57
N LYS A 218 -11.55 3.84 -5.37
CA LYS A 218 -12.27 4.99 -4.78
C LYS A 218 -11.52 6.29 -5.00
N ILE A 219 -10.21 6.27 -4.73
CA ILE A 219 -9.26 7.34 -4.99
C ILE A 219 -8.36 6.83 -6.12
N LEU A 220 -8.50 7.45 -7.29
CA LEU A 220 -7.80 7.01 -8.49
C LEU A 220 -6.37 7.55 -8.51
N TRP A 221 -5.47 6.74 -9.05
CA TRP A 221 -4.09 7.11 -9.29
C TRP A 221 -4.01 8.23 -10.32
N ASN A 222 -3.27 9.28 -9.96
CA ASN A 222 -3.06 10.47 -10.76
C ASN A 222 -4.38 11.04 -11.30
N GLU A 223 -5.43 10.99 -10.47
CA GLU A 223 -6.78 11.48 -10.78
C GLU A 223 -7.48 10.80 -11.98
N ILE A 224 -6.85 9.77 -12.57
CA ILE A 224 -7.30 9.19 -13.85
C ILE A 224 -7.67 7.71 -13.72
N ASN A 225 -6.82 6.87 -13.12
CA ASN A 225 -6.91 5.42 -13.35
C ASN A 225 -6.62 4.54 -12.12
N SER A 226 -6.78 3.23 -12.29
CA SER A 226 -6.32 2.18 -11.39
C SER A 226 -5.87 0.98 -12.20
N LYS A 227 -5.12 0.03 -11.60
CA LYS A 227 -4.70 -1.18 -12.32
C LYS A 227 -5.87 -1.91 -12.97
N THR A 228 -6.96 -2.13 -12.22
CA THR A 228 -8.11 -2.88 -12.72
C THR A 228 -8.87 -2.15 -13.82
N ARG A 229 -8.89 -0.81 -13.79
CA ARG A 229 -9.48 0.02 -14.84
C ARG A 229 -8.63 0.02 -16.11
N ALA A 230 -7.32 -0.02 -15.97
CA ALA A 230 -6.36 -0.14 -17.07
C ALA A 230 -6.23 -1.57 -17.65
N GLY A 231 -7.03 -2.54 -17.16
CA GLY A 231 -6.98 -3.93 -17.65
C GLY A 231 -5.82 -4.75 -17.11
N LEU A 232 -5.23 -4.35 -15.97
CA LEU A 232 -4.22 -5.12 -15.24
C LEU A 232 -4.81 -5.69 -13.93
N PRO A 233 -4.64 -6.99 -13.62
CA PRO A 233 -5.08 -7.54 -12.35
C PRO A 233 -4.43 -6.81 -11.17
N CYS A 234 -5.19 -6.61 -10.11
CA CYS A 234 -4.62 -6.18 -8.84
C CYS A 234 -3.64 -7.25 -8.35
N MET A 235 -2.47 -6.82 -7.88
CA MET A 235 -1.40 -7.71 -7.41
C MET A 235 -1.35 -7.85 -5.89
N GLY A 236 -2.26 -7.18 -5.17
CA GLY A 236 -2.28 -7.19 -3.70
C GLY A 236 -1.17 -6.39 -3.05
N CYS A 237 -0.66 -5.34 -3.71
CA CYS A 237 0.56 -4.66 -3.27
C CYS A 237 0.45 -3.88 -1.95
N THR A 238 -0.75 -3.76 -1.38
CA THR A 238 -0.98 -3.16 -0.06
C THR A 238 -1.06 -4.19 1.06
N GLU A 239 -1.01 -5.49 0.75
CA GLU A 239 -1.16 -6.57 1.72
C GLU A 239 0.18 -7.15 2.18
N PRO A 240 0.22 -7.77 3.37
CA PRO A 240 1.46 -8.32 3.94
C PRO A 240 2.07 -9.45 3.10
N GLY A 241 1.26 -10.17 2.34
CA GLY A 241 1.71 -11.25 1.47
C GLY A 241 2.38 -10.78 0.17
N PHE A 242 2.54 -9.48 -0.07
CA PHE A 242 3.17 -8.97 -1.29
C PHE A 242 4.71 -8.86 -1.18
N PRO A 243 5.47 -9.26 -2.22
CA PRO A 243 5.03 -9.86 -3.47
C PRO A 243 4.56 -11.31 -3.30
N ARG A 244 3.58 -11.71 -4.11
CA ARG A 244 3.07 -13.08 -4.16
C ARG A 244 3.69 -13.84 -5.32
N GLU A 245 3.82 -15.15 -5.18
CA GLU A 245 4.04 -16.06 -6.30
C GLU A 245 2.74 -16.23 -7.12
N ASN A 246 2.87 -16.61 -8.40
CA ASN A 246 1.74 -16.92 -9.29
C ASN A 246 0.74 -15.76 -9.46
N LEU A 247 1.24 -14.53 -9.65
CA LEU A 247 0.44 -13.30 -9.73
C LEU A 247 -0.69 -13.31 -10.78
N PHE A 248 -0.55 -14.10 -11.84
CA PHE A 248 -1.44 -14.09 -13.00
C PHE A 248 -2.34 -15.32 -13.10
N SER A 249 -2.51 -16.07 -12.01
CA SER A 249 -3.44 -17.20 -11.99
C SER A 249 -4.19 -17.30 -10.66
N THR A 250 -5.47 -17.64 -10.73
CA THR A 250 -6.24 -18.05 -9.55
C THR A 250 -6.25 -19.57 -9.50
N LYS A 251 -5.82 -20.15 -8.38
CA LYS A 251 -5.96 -21.58 -8.12
C LYS A 251 -7.44 -21.94 -7.99
N LYS A 252 -7.87 -22.98 -8.72
CA LYS A 252 -9.27 -23.42 -8.78
C LYS A 252 -9.37 -24.90 -8.46
N ASN A 253 -10.40 -25.28 -7.70
CA ASN A 253 -10.82 -26.65 -7.47
C ASN A 253 -12.17 -26.86 -8.15
N MET A 254 -12.21 -27.64 -9.23
CA MET A 254 -13.42 -27.85 -10.06
C MET A 254 -14.07 -26.53 -10.54
N GLY A 255 -13.26 -25.57 -10.96
CA GLY A 255 -13.73 -24.25 -11.45
C GLY A 255 -14.15 -23.25 -10.35
N ILE A 256 -13.99 -23.62 -9.07
CA ILE A 256 -14.27 -22.77 -7.91
C ILE A 256 -12.91 -22.26 -7.38
N PRO A 257 -12.76 -20.97 -7.05
CA PRO A 257 -11.49 -20.48 -6.56
C PRO A 257 -11.19 -21.13 -5.19
N GLU A 258 -9.93 -21.54 -5.00
CA GLU A 258 -9.47 -22.22 -3.79
C GLU A 258 -9.71 -21.34 -2.55
N ASN A 259 -9.37 -20.06 -2.68
CA ASN A 259 -9.65 -19.03 -1.71
C ASN A 259 -10.89 -18.23 -2.15
N LEU A 260 -11.72 -17.84 -1.19
CA LEU A 260 -12.93 -17.05 -1.45
C LEU A 260 -12.72 -15.61 -1.02
N PRO A 261 -13.38 -14.63 -1.69
CA PRO A 261 -13.33 -13.23 -1.28
C PRO A 261 -13.55 -13.06 0.23
N VAL A 262 -12.88 -12.07 0.81
CA VAL A 262 -12.85 -11.87 2.26
C VAL A 262 -14.26 -11.78 2.84
N GLY A 263 -14.56 -12.60 3.85
CA GLY A 263 -15.86 -12.61 4.53
C GLY A 263 -16.96 -13.41 3.82
N VAL A 264 -16.68 -14.07 2.68
CA VAL A 264 -17.70 -14.81 1.93
C VAL A 264 -17.70 -16.31 2.28
N GLY A 265 -18.85 -16.83 2.72
CA GLY A 265 -19.03 -18.25 3.03
C GLY A 265 -19.09 -19.14 1.78
N LYS A 266 -18.39 -20.28 1.79
CA LYS A 266 -18.26 -21.19 0.64
C LYS A 266 -19.58 -21.67 0.05
N ARG A 267 -20.52 -22.11 0.89
CA ARG A 267 -21.83 -22.60 0.41
C ARG A 267 -22.61 -21.50 -0.29
N VAL A 268 -22.68 -20.32 0.33
CA VAL A 268 -23.37 -19.15 -0.22
C VAL A 268 -22.76 -18.73 -1.56
N TYR A 269 -21.43 -18.69 -1.64
CA TYR A 269 -20.73 -18.38 -2.86
C TYR A 269 -21.08 -19.33 -4.01
N LEU A 270 -21.10 -20.63 -3.74
CA LEU A 270 -21.43 -21.64 -4.75
C LEU A 270 -22.87 -21.53 -5.23
N THR A 271 -23.82 -21.32 -4.30
CA THR A 271 -25.22 -21.11 -4.65
C THR A 271 -25.39 -19.88 -5.53
N LEU A 272 -24.79 -18.75 -5.15
CA LEU A 272 -24.85 -17.53 -5.95
C LEU A 272 -24.18 -17.70 -7.31
N ALA A 273 -22.98 -18.30 -7.35
CA ALA A 273 -22.28 -18.55 -8.61
C ALA A 273 -23.06 -19.46 -9.56
N GLY A 274 -23.77 -20.47 -9.04
CA GLY A 274 -24.64 -21.34 -9.83
C GLY A 274 -25.83 -20.57 -10.41
N ILE A 275 -26.49 -19.74 -9.59
CA ILE A 275 -27.60 -18.89 -10.02
C ILE A 275 -27.14 -17.89 -11.08
N THR A 276 -26.04 -17.17 -10.83
CA THR A 276 -25.55 -16.12 -11.74
C THR A 276 -25.12 -16.67 -13.10
N LYS A 277 -24.53 -17.87 -13.13
CA LYS A 277 -24.15 -18.55 -14.39
C LYS A 277 -25.34 -19.02 -15.22
N ALA A 278 -26.54 -19.11 -14.63
CA ALA A 278 -27.75 -19.45 -15.38
C ALA A 278 -28.34 -18.23 -16.12
N PHE A 279 -27.89 -17.01 -15.79
CA PHE A 279 -28.25 -15.82 -16.56
C PHE A 279 -27.34 -15.66 -17.77
N THR A 280 -27.94 -15.31 -18.90
CA THR A 280 -27.24 -14.82 -20.09
C THR A 280 -27.52 -13.34 -20.21
N ILE A 281 -26.49 -12.51 -20.06
CA ILE A 281 -26.63 -11.04 -20.12
C ILE A 281 -25.85 -10.54 -21.32
N GLU A 282 -26.57 -10.33 -22.41
CA GLU A 282 -26.00 -10.02 -23.73
C GLU A 282 -25.00 -8.86 -23.71
N ARG A 283 -25.27 -7.79 -22.94
CA ARG A 283 -24.36 -6.63 -22.82
C ARG A 283 -23.04 -6.92 -22.08
N LEU A 284 -22.95 -8.02 -21.33
CA LEU A 284 -21.72 -8.45 -20.66
C LEU A 284 -20.93 -9.45 -21.51
N GLU A 285 -21.58 -10.13 -22.46
CA GLU A 285 -20.95 -11.17 -23.28
C GLU A 285 -20.47 -10.64 -24.64
N LYS A 286 -21.04 -9.53 -25.11
CA LYS A 286 -20.62 -8.87 -26.35
C LYS A 286 -19.38 -8.00 -26.13
N LYS A 287 -18.56 -7.89 -27.18
CA LYS A 287 -17.54 -6.85 -27.27
C LYS A 287 -18.18 -5.46 -27.18
N LEU A 288 -17.54 -4.55 -26.45
CA LEU A 288 -17.90 -3.14 -26.31
C LEU A 288 -17.56 -2.35 -27.58
N LEU A 289 -16.46 -2.72 -28.23
CA LEU A 289 -15.98 -2.10 -29.45
C LEU A 289 -16.03 -3.13 -30.59
N ASN A 290 -16.57 -2.72 -31.74
CA ASN A 290 -16.43 -3.47 -32.97
C ASN A 290 -15.03 -3.18 -33.53
N ASP A 291 -14.30 -4.24 -33.90
CA ASP A 291 -12.98 -4.13 -34.55
C ASP A 291 -13.08 -3.39 -35.90
#